data_AF-A0A3A8K0M2-F1
#
_entry.id   AF-A0A3A8K0M2-F1
#
_cell.length_a   1.000
_cell.length_b   1.000
_cell.length_c   1.000
_cell.angle_alpha   90.00
_cell.angle_beta   90.00
_cell.angle_gamma   90.00
#
_symmetry.space_group_name_H-M   'P 1'
#
loop_
_entity.id
_entity.type
_entity.pdbx_description
1 polymer ?
#
loop_
_entity_poly.entity_id
_entity_poly.type
_entity_poly.pdbx_seq_one_letter_code
_entity_poly.pdbx_strand_id
1 'polypeptide(L)'
;MPRGISKVGSGPSLPVKRKHDDLTSPIRKPEVEGPPQKKQRTQGPDAVQQQPVKKPSTDPSMHAVYDKMAHEEMLKNPKYAALADDASKASDGKTINVVTKDQVHGGMFYKKDNQIGLRPDLTGPKRASVMAFEATNVAQQKRFSTVTGEAFRNEVNALSGKHSVGGDLNTRRENFAKNMERIEYDGIKRHHDVMKHGIDNQGWPKEMDRFGKRLEGADPSFDSYWARQNVKNDATGKSHSDVYRAQFDNIHATAQKAVDEMKAKQGVK
;
A
#
# COMPACT_ATOMS: atom_id res chain seq x y z
N MET A 1 -10.16 -17.43 46.72
CA MET A 1 -10.62 -16.73 45.50
C MET A 1 -9.43 -16.06 44.82
N PRO A 2 -9.01 -16.44 43.60
CA PRO A 2 -8.13 -15.60 42.80
C PRO A 2 -8.95 -14.80 41.79
N ARG A 3 -8.73 -13.47 41.79
CA ARG A 3 -9.31 -12.50 40.86
C ARG A 3 -8.74 -12.75 39.45
N GLY A 4 -9.59 -13.17 38.53
CA GLY A 4 -9.26 -13.27 37.11
C GLY A 4 -9.17 -11.89 36.48
N ILE A 5 -7.98 -11.54 35.97
CA ILE A 5 -7.74 -10.33 35.19
C ILE A 5 -8.27 -10.60 33.78
N SER A 6 -9.44 -10.06 33.46
CA SER A 6 -10.01 -10.11 32.11
C SER A 6 -9.10 -9.41 31.12
N LYS A 7 -8.46 -10.19 30.22
CA LYS A 7 -7.85 -9.67 28.99
C LYS A 7 -8.95 -9.14 28.06
N VAL A 8 -9.27 -7.86 28.19
CA VAL A 8 -9.91 -7.09 27.12
C VAL A 8 -8.78 -6.68 26.16
N GLY A 9 -8.63 -7.41 25.06
CA GLY A 9 -7.48 -7.24 24.18
C GLY A 9 -7.77 -7.71 22.76
N SER A 10 -8.73 -7.07 22.10
CA SER A 10 -8.86 -7.13 20.65
C SER A 10 -9.20 -5.72 20.19
N GLY A 11 -8.16 -4.93 19.96
CA GLY A 11 -8.31 -3.65 19.25
C GLY A 11 -8.85 -3.89 17.84
N PRO A 12 -9.40 -2.85 17.19
CA PRO A 12 -9.97 -2.98 15.86
C PRO A 12 -8.94 -3.61 14.91
N SER A 13 -9.36 -4.67 14.21
CA SER A 13 -8.54 -5.35 13.23
C SER A 13 -8.22 -4.40 12.08
N LEU A 14 -6.94 -4.31 11.72
CA LEU A 14 -6.53 -3.69 10.46
C LEU A 14 -7.32 -4.35 9.31
N PRO A 15 -7.82 -3.60 8.32
CA PRO A 15 -8.54 -4.18 7.21
C PRO A 15 -7.67 -5.15 6.42
N VAL A 16 -8.33 -6.04 5.66
CA VAL A 16 -7.70 -6.85 4.62
C VAL A 16 -6.90 -5.91 3.71
N LYS A 17 -5.59 -6.14 3.59
CA LYS A 17 -4.70 -5.38 2.70
C LYS A 17 -5.37 -5.22 1.34
N ARG A 18 -5.55 -3.98 0.87
CA ARG A 18 -6.08 -3.74 -0.47
C ARG A 18 -5.08 -4.19 -1.52
N LYS A 19 -5.63 -4.71 -2.61
CA LYS A 19 -4.90 -5.30 -3.72
C LYS A 19 -4.09 -4.22 -4.43
N HIS A 20 -2.90 -4.57 -4.88
CA HIS A 20 -2.00 -3.69 -5.64
C HIS A 20 -2.69 -2.99 -6.83
N ASP A 21 -3.67 -3.64 -7.47
CA ASP A 21 -4.41 -3.06 -8.61
C ASP A 21 -5.47 -2.04 -8.17
N ASP A 22 -6.00 -2.11 -6.94
CA ASP A 22 -6.99 -1.17 -6.40
C ASP A 22 -6.35 0.17 -6.00
N LEU A 23 -5.06 0.15 -5.61
CA LEU A 23 -4.23 1.35 -5.41
C LEU A 23 -3.87 2.04 -6.72
N THR A 24 -4.01 1.35 -7.86
CA THR A 24 -3.78 1.88 -9.20
C THR A 24 -5.08 1.95 -10.00
N SER A 25 -6.15 2.51 -9.39
CA SER A 25 -7.29 3.01 -10.17
C SER A 25 -6.77 3.70 -11.43
N PRO A 26 -7.37 3.49 -12.62
CA PRO A 26 -6.85 4.03 -13.86
C PRO A 26 -6.82 5.56 -13.74
N ILE A 27 -5.63 6.08 -13.45
CA ILE A 27 -5.30 7.50 -13.55
C ILE A 27 -5.72 7.89 -14.95
N ARG A 28 -6.70 8.81 -15.06
CA ARG A 28 -7.07 9.40 -16.33
C ARG A 28 -5.79 9.80 -17.04
N LYS A 29 -5.60 9.26 -18.24
CA LYS A 29 -4.52 9.70 -19.13
C LYS A 29 -4.60 11.23 -19.18
N PRO A 30 -3.46 11.96 -19.13
CA PRO A 30 -3.49 13.39 -19.39
C PRO A 30 -4.25 13.61 -20.71
N GLU A 31 -5.20 14.54 -20.66
CA GLU A 31 -5.98 14.97 -21.82
C GLU A 31 -4.99 15.47 -22.86
N VAL A 32 -4.76 14.67 -23.91
CA VAL A 32 -4.01 15.12 -25.07
C VAL A 32 -4.99 15.95 -25.89
N GLU A 33 -4.75 17.26 -25.95
CA GLU A 33 -5.39 18.15 -26.91
C GLU A 33 -5.23 17.58 -28.32
N GLY A 34 -6.36 17.39 -29.01
CA GLY A 34 -6.42 17.08 -30.43
C GLY A 34 -6.52 15.58 -30.78
N PRO A 35 -7.33 15.22 -31.79
CA PRO A 35 -7.47 13.84 -32.21
C PRO A 35 -6.14 13.32 -32.80
N PRO A 36 -5.56 12.21 -32.30
CA PRO A 36 -4.40 11.62 -32.95
C PRO A 36 -4.80 11.11 -34.33
N GLN A 37 -4.12 11.59 -35.37
CA GLN A 37 -4.28 11.15 -36.75
C GLN A 37 -4.19 9.62 -36.83
N LYS A 38 -5.24 8.99 -37.39
CA LYS A 38 -5.23 7.60 -37.82
C LYS A 38 -4.04 7.39 -38.74
N LYS A 39 -2.99 6.69 -38.28
CA LYS A 39 -2.03 6.08 -39.19
C LYS A 39 -2.78 5.02 -40.01
N GLN A 40 -3.04 5.32 -41.27
CA GLN A 40 -3.56 4.41 -42.26
C GLN A 40 -2.69 3.15 -42.33
N ARG A 41 -3.33 2.00 -42.19
CA ARG A 41 -2.74 0.70 -42.43
C ARG A 41 -2.66 0.51 -43.94
N THR A 42 -1.47 0.64 -44.52
CA THR A 42 -1.24 0.23 -45.91
C THR A 42 -1.31 -1.30 -45.98
N GLN A 43 -2.18 -1.81 -46.85
CA GLN A 43 -2.35 -3.24 -47.13
C GLN A 43 -1.19 -3.77 -47.97
N GLY A 44 -0.67 -4.95 -47.61
CA GLY A 44 0.19 -5.80 -48.42
C GLY A 44 0.00 -7.26 -47.98
N PRO A 45 -0.01 -8.23 -48.91
CA PRO A 45 -0.47 -9.60 -48.65
C PRO A 45 0.67 -10.45 -48.08
N ASP A 46 0.43 -11.06 -46.93
CA ASP A 46 0.72 -12.48 -46.69
C ASP A 46 0.29 -12.85 -45.27
N ALA A 47 -0.63 -13.80 -45.21
CA ALA A 47 -1.15 -14.35 -43.97
C ALA A 47 -0.08 -15.24 -43.31
N VAL A 48 0.84 -14.63 -42.56
CA VAL A 48 1.62 -15.39 -41.57
C VAL A 48 0.70 -15.65 -40.39
N GLN A 49 0.23 -16.89 -40.27
CA GLN A 49 -0.47 -17.38 -39.08
C GLN A 49 0.38 -17.04 -37.85
N GLN A 50 -0.07 -16.07 -37.06
CA GLN A 50 0.53 -15.78 -35.76
C GLN A 50 0.31 -17.02 -34.88
N GLN A 51 1.38 -17.75 -34.61
CA GLN A 51 1.35 -18.81 -33.61
C GLN A 51 0.83 -18.21 -32.29
N PRO A 52 -0.07 -18.90 -31.58
CA PRO A 52 -0.51 -18.45 -30.26
C PRO A 52 0.73 -18.36 -29.37
N VAL A 53 1.06 -17.15 -28.94
CA VAL A 53 2.13 -16.89 -27.98
C VAL A 53 1.85 -17.76 -26.76
N LYS A 54 2.64 -18.84 -26.59
CA LYS A 54 2.56 -19.71 -25.41
C LYS A 54 2.75 -18.81 -24.19
N LYS A 55 1.73 -18.73 -23.33
CA LYS A 55 1.90 -18.10 -22.01
C LYS A 55 3.06 -18.80 -21.32
N PRO A 56 4.04 -18.06 -20.76
CA PRO A 56 5.10 -18.67 -19.99
C PRO A 56 4.49 -19.50 -18.85
N SER A 57 5.15 -20.60 -18.51
CA SER A 57 4.75 -21.47 -17.39
C SER A 57 4.53 -20.62 -16.14
N THR A 58 3.39 -20.81 -15.47
CA THR A 58 3.04 -20.09 -14.24
C THR A 58 3.53 -20.79 -12.97
N ASP A 59 4.37 -21.82 -13.09
CA ASP A 59 4.88 -22.56 -11.93
C ASP A 59 5.71 -21.66 -11.00
N PRO A 60 5.27 -21.43 -9.75
CA PRO A 60 5.98 -20.60 -8.78
C PRO A 60 7.42 -21.03 -8.49
N SER A 61 7.73 -22.32 -8.64
CA SER A 61 9.06 -22.88 -8.37
C SER A 61 10.11 -22.38 -9.37
N MET A 62 9.71 -22.00 -10.58
CA MET A 62 10.59 -21.49 -11.64
C MET A 62 11.12 -20.08 -11.35
N HIS A 63 10.42 -19.31 -10.50
CA HIS A 63 10.74 -17.92 -10.20
C HIS A 63 11.38 -17.72 -8.83
N ALA A 64 11.29 -18.70 -7.92
CA ALA A 64 11.82 -18.59 -6.56
C ALA A 64 13.34 -18.33 -6.51
N VAL A 65 14.12 -19.01 -7.36
CA VAL A 65 15.58 -18.79 -7.46
C VAL A 65 15.88 -17.40 -8.00
N TYR A 66 15.16 -16.98 -9.04
CA TYR A 66 15.31 -15.65 -9.64
C TYR A 66 14.95 -14.55 -8.63
N ASP A 67 13.87 -14.70 -7.86
CA ASP A 67 13.45 -13.74 -6.85
C ASP A 67 14.45 -13.59 -5.73
N LYS A 68 15.02 -14.72 -5.28
CA LYS A 68 16.07 -14.71 -4.27
C LYS A 68 17.31 -13.98 -4.77
N MET A 69 17.79 -14.31 -5.97
CA MET A 69 18.94 -13.64 -6.58
C MET A 69 18.68 -12.14 -6.81
N ALA A 70 17.48 -11.79 -7.28
CA ALA A 70 17.10 -10.40 -7.49
C ALA A 70 17.01 -9.64 -6.16
N HIS A 71 16.49 -10.26 -5.10
CA HIS A 71 16.47 -9.68 -3.76
C HIS A 71 17.90 -9.46 -3.22
N GLU A 72 18.79 -10.45 -3.37
CA GLU A 72 20.21 -10.34 -3.00
C GLU A 72 20.93 -9.24 -3.78
N GLU A 73 20.64 -9.09 -5.08
CA GLU A 73 21.17 -8.01 -5.90
C GLU A 73 20.64 -6.65 -5.43
N MET A 74 19.35 -6.56 -5.14
CA MET A 74 18.76 -5.33 -4.61
C MET A 74 19.34 -4.94 -3.25
N LEU A 75 19.71 -5.89 -2.39
CA LEU A 75 20.35 -5.63 -1.10
C LEU A 75 21.72 -4.94 -1.22
N LYS A 76 22.37 -4.98 -2.40
CA LYS A 76 23.57 -4.19 -2.67
C LYS A 76 23.27 -2.69 -2.82
N ASN A 77 22.02 -2.30 -3.04
CA ASN A 77 21.57 -0.92 -3.00
C ASN A 77 21.39 -0.48 -1.54
N PRO A 78 22.19 0.47 -1.02
CA PRO A 78 22.11 0.89 0.39
C PRO A 78 20.73 1.45 0.76
N LYS A 79 20.02 2.07 -0.18
CA LYS A 79 18.65 2.56 0.03
C LYS A 79 17.66 1.41 0.19
N TYR A 80 17.80 0.37 -0.64
CA TYR A 80 16.97 -0.83 -0.52
C TYR A 80 17.32 -1.62 0.74
N ALA A 81 18.60 -1.76 1.09
CA ALA A 81 19.04 -2.44 2.30
C ALA A 81 18.44 -1.79 3.56
N ALA A 82 18.50 -0.46 3.66
CA ALA A 82 17.86 0.28 4.76
C ALA A 82 16.34 0.10 4.77
N LEU A 83 15.69 0.02 3.59
CA LEU A 83 14.26 -0.28 3.48
C LEU A 83 13.92 -1.70 3.96
N ALA A 84 14.70 -2.70 3.55
CA ALA A 84 14.50 -4.09 3.94
C ALA A 84 14.71 -4.28 5.45
N ASP A 85 15.69 -3.60 6.05
CA ASP A 85 15.93 -3.60 7.50
C ASP A 85 14.77 -2.96 8.27
N ASP A 86 14.28 -1.79 7.85
CA ASP A 86 13.10 -1.17 8.47
C ASP A 86 11.85 -2.04 8.37
N ALA A 87 11.68 -2.71 7.23
CA ALA A 87 10.57 -3.62 7.00
C ALA A 87 10.69 -4.90 7.87
N SER A 88 11.91 -5.42 8.05
CA SER A 88 12.21 -6.52 8.99
C SER A 88 11.88 -6.13 10.43
N LYS A 89 12.31 -4.94 10.87
CA LYS A 89 11.99 -4.38 12.20
C LYS A 89 10.49 -4.18 12.40
N ALA A 90 9.75 -3.86 11.34
CA ALA A 90 8.29 -3.77 11.37
C ALA A 90 7.59 -5.15 11.39
N SER A 91 8.32 -6.23 11.09
CA SER A 91 7.82 -7.60 10.92
C SER A 91 8.47 -8.59 11.89
N ASP A 92 8.23 -8.35 13.18
CA ASP A 92 8.70 -9.20 14.30
C ASP A 92 10.23 -9.40 14.35
N GLY A 93 11.01 -8.55 13.66
CA GLY A 93 12.47 -8.56 13.64
C GLY A 93 13.11 -9.67 12.80
N LYS A 94 12.32 -10.37 11.98
CA LYS A 94 12.82 -11.44 11.09
C LYS A 94 13.17 -10.87 9.72
N THR A 95 14.14 -11.49 9.05
CA THR A 95 14.47 -11.19 7.65
C THR A 95 13.26 -11.41 6.74
N ILE A 96 12.96 -10.43 5.89
CA ILE A 96 11.91 -10.54 4.88
C ILE A 96 12.41 -11.43 3.75
N ASN A 97 11.63 -12.46 3.42
CA ASN A 97 11.90 -13.32 2.28
C ASN A 97 11.02 -12.92 1.09
N VAL A 98 11.45 -13.22 -0.13
CA VAL A 98 10.63 -13.03 -1.33
C VAL A 98 10.29 -14.41 -1.90
N VAL A 99 9.03 -14.61 -2.26
CA VAL A 99 8.50 -15.89 -2.77
C VAL A 99 7.54 -15.63 -3.92
N THR A 100 7.52 -16.49 -4.93
CA THR A 100 6.44 -16.47 -5.93
C THR A 100 5.24 -17.25 -5.40
N LYS A 101 4.02 -16.70 -5.56
CA LYS A 101 2.77 -17.37 -5.13
C LYS A 101 1.65 -17.12 -6.15
N ASP A 102 0.96 -18.18 -6.58
CA ASP A 102 -0.10 -18.14 -7.61
C ASP A 102 -1.32 -17.31 -7.23
N GLN A 103 -1.57 -17.12 -5.93
CA GLN A 103 -2.76 -16.42 -5.43
C GLN A 103 -2.55 -14.91 -5.16
N VAL A 104 -1.46 -14.32 -5.66
CA VAL A 104 -1.14 -12.91 -5.39
C VAL A 104 -1.57 -12.01 -6.54
N HIS A 105 -2.28 -10.92 -6.26
CA HIS A 105 -2.56 -9.88 -7.25
C HIS A 105 -1.41 -8.86 -7.30
N GLY A 106 -0.38 -9.14 -8.10
CA GLY A 106 0.82 -8.30 -8.19
C GLY A 106 1.86 -8.65 -7.13
N GLY A 107 1.82 -7.97 -5.98
CA GLY A 107 2.65 -8.24 -4.80
C GLY A 107 1.79 -8.27 -3.52
N MET A 108 2.16 -9.09 -2.54
CA MET A 108 1.51 -9.08 -1.22
C MET A 108 2.45 -9.56 -0.12
N PHE A 109 2.62 -8.75 0.93
CA PHE A 109 3.32 -9.23 2.12
C PHE A 109 2.47 -10.11 3.06
N TYR A 110 2.93 -11.33 3.28
CA TYR A 110 2.43 -12.35 4.18
C TYR A 110 3.15 -12.24 5.54
N LYS A 111 2.50 -11.59 6.51
CA LYS A 111 3.07 -11.36 7.85
C LYS A 111 3.43 -12.66 8.58
N LYS A 112 2.59 -13.70 8.48
CA LYS A 112 2.78 -14.99 9.17
C LYS A 112 4.13 -15.64 8.83
N ASP A 113 4.51 -15.57 7.57
CA ASP A 113 5.73 -16.22 7.05
C ASP A 113 6.85 -15.20 6.77
N ASN A 114 6.60 -13.92 7.06
CA ASN A 114 7.46 -12.78 6.76
C ASN A 114 7.95 -12.75 5.30
N GLN A 115 7.00 -12.88 4.38
CA GLN A 115 7.26 -13.11 2.96
C GLN A 115 6.59 -12.06 2.07
N ILE A 116 7.31 -11.49 1.12
CA ILE A 116 6.72 -10.78 -0.02
C ILE A 116 6.39 -11.81 -1.09
N GLY A 117 5.09 -12.06 -1.29
CA GLY A 117 4.60 -12.85 -2.41
C GLY A 117 4.57 -12.03 -3.69
N LEU A 118 5.09 -12.59 -4.78
CA LEU A 118 5.01 -12.01 -6.12
C LEU A 118 4.16 -12.90 -7.03
N ARG A 119 3.36 -12.29 -7.90
CA ARG A 119 2.58 -13.02 -8.91
C ARG A 119 3.52 -13.66 -9.94
N PRO A 120 3.30 -14.92 -10.38
CA PRO A 120 4.19 -15.60 -11.33
C PRO A 120 4.28 -14.93 -12.70
N ASP A 121 3.19 -14.33 -13.18
CA ASP A 121 3.14 -13.65 -14.48
C ASP A 121 3.90 -12.29 -14.51
N LEU A 122 4.36 -11.79 -13.35
CA LEU A 122 5.24 -10.64 -13.30
C LEU A 122 6.61 -11.11 -13.77
N THR A 123 7.00 -10.84 -15.01
CA THR A 123 8.32 -11.26 -15.51
C THR A 123 9.30 -10.09 -15.56
N GLY A 124 10.59 -10.40 -15.41
CA GLY A 124 11.68 -9.47 -15.67
C GLY A 124 11.88 -8.37 -14.61
N PRO A 125 12.43 -7.20 -15.01
CA PRO A 125 12.90 -6.17 -14.08
C PRO A 125 11.80 -5.53 -13.21
N LYS A 126 10.52 -5.68 -13.62
CA LYS A 126 9.35 -5.17 -12.88
C LYS A 126 9.12 -5.87 -11.54
N ARG A 127 9.63 -7.09 -11.36
CA ARG A 127 9.51 -7.85 -10.10
C ARG A 127 10.22 -7.12 -8.95
N ALA A 128 11.39 -6.55 -9.22
CA ALA A 128 12.16 -5.78 -8.24
C ALA A 128 11.44 -4.50 -7.78
N SER A 129 10.75 -3.81 -8.68
CA SER A 129 9.87 -2.69 -8.32
C SER A 129 8.82 -3.13 -7.29
N VAL A 130 8.14 -4.25 -7.56
CA VAL A 130 7.09 -4.78 -6.68
C VAL A 130 7.69 -5.23 -5.35
N MET A 131 8.89 -5.81 -5.34
CA MET A 131 9.62 -6.13 -4.10
C MET A 131 9.89 -4.88 -3.25
N ALA A 132 10.43 -3.81 -3.84
CA ALA A 132 10.67 -2.55 -3.12
C ALA A 132 9.37 -1.90 -2.65
N PHE A 133 8.31 -1.98 -3.44
CA PHE A 133 7.00 -1.44 -3.08
C PHE A 133 6.39 -2.19 -1.89
N GLU A 134 6.39 -3.52 -1.92
CA GLU A 134 5.88 -4.32 -0.81
C GLU A 134 6.75 -4.16 0.45
N ALA A 135 8.08 -4.09 0.33
CA ALA A 135 8.96 -3.76 1.46
C ALA A 135 8.62 -2.39 2.07
N THR A 136 8.27 -1.41 1.23
CA THR A 136 7.78 -0.09 1.68
C THR A 136 6.51 -0.22 2.49
N ASN A 137 5.51 -0.93 1.96
CA ASN A 137 4.23 -1.14 2.65
C ASN A 137 4.44 -1.79 4.03
N VAL A 138 5.38 -2.74 4.11
CA VAL A 138 5.73 -3.41 5.37
C VAL A 138 6.39 -2.46 6.36
N ALA A 139 7.40 -1.71 5.94
CA ALA A 139 8.08 -0.72 6.78
C ALA A 139 7.11 0.32 7.35
N GLN A 140 6.02 0.61 6.63
CA GLN A 140 5.01 1.58 7.04
C GLN A 140 3.90 1.01 7.92
N GLN A 141 3.76 -0.31 8.01
CA GLN A 141 2.67 -0.96 8.74
C GLN A 141 2.60 -0.52 10.21
N LYS A 142 3.76 -0.32 10.85
CA LYS A 142 3.82 0.16 12.23
C LYS A 142 3.26 1.59 12.35
N ARG A 143 3.55 2.48 11.39
CA ARG A 143 3.04 3.86 11.37
C ARG A 143 1.53 3.88 11.22
N PHE A 144 0.98 3.11 10.28
CA PHE A 144 -0.47 2.95 10.11
C PHE A 144 -1.15 2.43 11.38
N SER A 145 -0.55 1.43 12.03
CA SER A 145 -1.06 0.87 13.28
C SER A 145 -1.03 1.88 14.42
N THR A 146 0.03 2.68 14.53
CA THR A 146 0.13 3.75 15.53
C THR A 146 -0.97 4.79 15.34
N VAL A 147 -1.13 5.34 14.13
CA VAL A 147 -2.17 6.36 13.83
C VAL A 147 -3.57 5.81 14.09
N THR A 148 -3.83 4.55 13.71
CA THR A 148 -5.11 3.87 13.98
C THR A 148 -5.37 3.71 15.48
N GLY A 149 -4.36 3.28 16.25
CA GLY A 149 -4.48 3.12 17.70
C GLY A 149 -4.64 4.44 18.45
N GLU A 150 -3.96 5.50 18.00
CA GLU A 150 -4.11 6.85 18.53
C GLU A 150 -5.50 7.42 18.26
N ALA A 151 -6.01 7.26 17.03
CA ALA A 151 -7.37 7.66 16.68
C ALA A 151 -8.41 6.96 17.55
N PHE A 152 -8.28 5.64 17.75
CA PHE A 152 -9.19 4.90 18.63
C PHE A 152 -9.16 5.41 20.07
N ARG A 153 -7.98 5.62 20.67
CA ARG A 153 -7.86 6.17 22.03
C ARG A 153 -8.48 7.56 22.13
N ASN A 154 -8.28 8.40 21.11
CA ASN A 154 -8.85 9.74 21.06
C ASN A 154 -10.37 9.71 20.97
N GLU A 155 -10.96 8.81 20.18
CA GLU A 155 -12.42 8.63 20.12
C GLU A 155 -12.99 8.10 21.43
N VAL A 156 -12.33 7.15 22.09
CA VAL A 156 -12.75 6.69 23.44
C VAL A 156 -12.76 7.86 24.43
N ASN A 157 -11.73 8.71 24.41
CA ASN A 157 -11.68 9.89 25.26
C ASN A 157 -12.80 10.88 24.95
N ALA A 158 -13.00 11.23 23.67
CA ALA A 158 -14.06 12.14 23.23
C ALA A 158 -15.45 11.66 23.68
N LEU A 159 -15.75 10.38 23.47
CA LEU A 159 -17.05 9.77 23.82
C LEU A 159 -17.24 9.58 25.33
N SER A 160 -16.15 9.51 26.09
CA SER A 160 -16.17 9.46 27.55
C SER A 160 -16.22 10.85 28.20
N GLY A 161 -16.34 11.93 27.41
CA GLY A 161 -16.29 13.31 27.92
C GLY A 161 -14.93 13.73 28.47
N LYS A 162 -13.87 12.97 28.15
CA LYS A 162 -12.49 13.31 28.49
C LYS A 162 -11.91 14.21 27.40
N HIS A 163 -10.76 14.83 27.69
CA HIS A 163 -10.06 15.64 26.72
C HIS A 163 -9.71 14.84 25.46
N SER A 164 -10.14 15.34 24.30
CA SER A 164 -9.81 14.82 22.97
C SER A 164 -9.12 15.89 22.14
N VAL A 165 -8.19 15.47 21.28
CA VAL A 165 -7.46 16.35 20.38
C VAL A 165 -8.07 16.36 18.97
N GLY A 166 -7.84 17.43 18.21
CA GLY A 166 -8.17 17.46 16.77
C GLY A 166 -9.59 17.93 16.42
N GLY A 167 -10.28 18.64 17.33
CA GLY A 167 -11.56 19.31 17.04
C GLY A 167 -12.79 18.40 17.13
N ASP A 168 -13.84 18.77 16.39
CA ASP A 168 -15.08 18.01 16.29
C ASP A 168 -14.89 16.67 15.55
N LEU A 169 -15.94 15.85 15.49
CA LEU A 169 -15.88 14.52 14.88
C LEU A 169 -15.41 14.57 13.41
N ASN A 170 -15.92 15.52 12.64
CA ASN A 170 -15.58 15.69 11.23
C ASN A 170 -14.11 16.11 11.06
N THR A 171 -13.64 17.02 11.91
CA THR A 171 -12.24 17.48 11.90
C THR A 171 -11.30 16.34 12.25
N ARG A 172 -11.64 15.51 13.25
CA ARG A 172 -10.84 14.33 13.62
C ARG A 172 -10.83 13.28 12.51
N ARG A 173 -11.95 13.08 11.82
CA ARG A 173 -12.07 12.20 10.64
C ARG A 173 -11.17 12.65 9.50
N GLU A 174 -11.19 13.94 9.16
CA GLU A 174 -10.32 14.50 8.12
C GLU A 174 -8.84 14.43 8.51
N ASN A 175 -8.50 14.76 9.75
CA ASN A 175 -7.13 14.66 10.25
C ASN A 175 -6.61 13.22 10.21
N PHE A 176 -7.45 12.24 10.55
CA PHE A 176 -7.12 10.82 10.40
C PHE A 176 -6.82 10.48 8.94
N ALA A 177 -7.72 10.83 8.02
CA ALA A 177 -7.52 10.55 6.59
C ALA A 177 -6.23 11.20 6.06
N LYS A 178 -5.98 12.47 6.41
CA LYS A 178 -4.75 13.18 6.02
C LYS A 178 -3.50 12.52 6.57
N ASN A 179 -3.52 12.03 7.82
CA ASN A 179 -2.37 11.31 8.40
C ASN A 179 -2.11 9.98 7.70
N MET A 180 -3.15 9.23 7.34
CA MET A 180 -3.00 7.97 6.61
C MET A 180 -2.43 8.21 5.20
N GLU A 181 -2.95 9.20 4.48
CA GLU A 181 -2.42 9.61 3.18
C GLU A 181 -0.98 10.10 3.25
N ARG A 182 -0.60 10.80 4.33
CA ARG A 182 0.78 11.23 4.54
C ARG A 182 1.74 10.05 4.64
N ILE A 183 1.32 8.99 5.32
CA ILE A 183 2.09 7.75 5.40
C ILE A 183 2.24 7.16 3.99
N GLU A 184 1.16 7.00 3.22
CA GLU A 184 1.26 6.50 1.83
C GLU A 184 2.21 7.35 0.96
N TYR A 185 2.05 8.68 1.00
CA TYR A 185 2.90 9.61 0.26
C TYR A 185 4.39 9.44 0.60
N ASP A 186 4.73 9.39 1.88
CA ASP A 186 6.12 9.17 2.32
C ASP A 186 6.66 7.81 1.83
N GLY A 187 5.78 6.81 1.68
CA GLY A 187 6.13 5.47 1.20
C GLY A 187 6.45 5.48 -0.28
N ILE A 188 5.56 6.10 -1.06
CA ILE A 188 5.74 6.31 -2.50
C ILE A 188 7.07 7.02 -2.77
N LYS A 189 7.39 8.08 -2.02
CA LYS A 189 8.68 8.79 -2.14
C LYS A 189 9.85 7.89 -1.81
N ARG A 190 9.77 7.10 -0.74
CA ARG A 190 10.83 6.17 -0.34
C ARG A 190 11.06 5.08 -1.38
N HIS A 191 9.99 4.51 -1.92
CA HIS A 191 10.06 3.54 -3.00
C HIS A 191 10.80 4.14 -4.22
N HIS A 192 10.42 5.34 -4.63
CA HIS A 192 11.07 6.00 -5.78
C HIS A 192 12.55 6.32 -5.52
N ASP A 193 12.91 6.80 -4.32
CA ASP A 193 14.32 7.05 -3.96
C ASP A 193 15.18 5.77 -4.08
N VAL A 194 14.62 4.62 -3.66
CA VAL A 194 15.28 3.32 -3.81
C VAL A 194 15.50 2.95 -5.27
N MET A 195 14.44 3.05 -6.09
CA MET A 195 14.50 2.66 -7.49
C MET A 195 15.42 3.59 -8.29
N LYS A 196 15.28 4.91 -8.10
CA LYS A 196 16.11 5.93 -8.71
C LYS A 196 17.58 5.76 -8.36
N HIS A 197 17.91 5.50 -7.09
CA HIS A 197 19.28 5.26 -6.68
C HIS A 197 19.91 4.06 -7.41
N GLY A 198 19.17 2.96 -7.57
CA GLY A 198 19.69 1.79 -8.27
C GLY A 198 19.86 2.02 -9.77
N ILE A 199 18.95 2.78 -10.40
CA ILE A 199 19.07 3.16 -11.81
C ILE A 199 20.29 4.06 -12.04
N ASP A 200 20.44 5.10 -11.23
CA ASP A 200 21.47 6.12 -11.45
C ASP A 200 22.87 5.65 -11.02
N ASN A 201 22.98 4.76 -10.02
CA ASN A 201 24.27 4.40 -9.40
C ASN A 201 24.68 2.92 -9.55
N GLN A 202 23.76 2.03 -9.93
CA GLN A 202 24.03 0.59 -10.03
C GLN A 202 23.73 0.02 -11.42
N GLY A 203 23.44 0.89 -12.39
CA GLY A 203 23.18 0.48 -13.78
C GLY A 203 21.87 -0.30 -13.95
N TRP A 204 20.92 -0.19 -13.00
CA TRP A 204 19.63 -0.84 -13.15
C TRP A 204 18.88 -0.27 -14.37
N PRO A 205 18.25 -1.12 -15.21
CA PRO A 205 17.43 -0.66 -16.31
C PRO A 205 16.32 0.28 -15.82
N LYS A 206 16.03 1.35 -16.57
CA LYS A 206 14.97 2.32 -16.21
C LYS A 206 13.59 1.67 -16.10
N GLU A 207 13.38 0.58 -16.83
CA GLU A 207 12.16 -0.24 -16.82
C GLU A 207 11.93 -0.97 -15.50
N MET A 208 12.96 -1.04 -14.62
CA MET A 208 12.81 -1.51 -13.26
C MET A 208 11.91 -0.60 -12.43
N ASP A 209 11.93 0.72 -12.66
CA ASP A 209 11.02 1.61 -11.95
C ASP A 209 9.67 1.69 -12.69
N ARG A 210 8.84 0.66 -12.47
CA ARG A 210 7.49 0.58 -13.05
C ARG A 210 6.63 1.81 -12.70
N PHE A 211 6.88 2.39 -11.53
CA PHE A 211 6.11 3.51 -11.01
C PHE A 211 6.82 4.84 -11.23
N GLY A 212 8.12 4.85 -11.51
CA GLY A 212 8.98 6.02 -11.68
C GLY A 212 8.35 7.09 -12.54
N LYS A 213 8.03 6.80 -13.80
CA LYS A 213 7.38 7.81 -14.69
C LYS A 213 6.02 8.30 -14.22
N ARG A 214 5.30 7.55 -13.38
CA ARG A 214 4.01 7.95 -12.81
C ARG A 214 4.17 8.71 -11.50
N LEU A 215 5.33 8.65 -10.87
CA LEU A 215 5.65 9.28 -9.60
C LEU A 215 6.54 10.52 -9.80
N GLU A 216 7.42 10.48 -10.80
CA GLU A 216 8.18 11.60 -11.33
C GLU A 216 7.20 12.65 -11.89
N GLY A 217 7.06 13.76 -11.16
CA GLY A 217 6.23 14.90 -11.54
C GLY A 217 4.77 14.83 -11.10
N ALA A 218 4.31 13.72 -10.52
CA ALA A 218 2.90 13.58 -10.14
C ALA A 218 2.54 14.38 -8.89
N ASP A 219 3.46 14.55 -7.94
CA ASP A 219 3.30 15.47 -6.79
C ASP A 219 4.64 15.95 -6.24
N PRO A 220 4.99 17.24 -6.38
CA PRO A 220 6.16 17.80 -5.71
C PRO A 220 5.94 17.96 -4.19
N SER A 221 4.67 18.00 -3.72
CA SER A 221 4.32 18.23 -2.33
C SER A 221 3.22 17.30 -1.84
N PHE A 222 3.10 17.16 -0.52
CA PHE A 222 2.00 16.39 0.07
C PHE A 222 0.63 17.05 -0.20
N ASP A 223 0.56 18.37 -0.31
CA ASP A 223 -0.72 19.04 -0.51
C ASP A 223 -1.28 18.80 -1.93
N SER A 224 -0.42 18.74 -2.95
CA SER A 224 -0.87 18.34 -4.30
C SER A 224 -1.31 16.87 -4.30
N TYR A 225 -0.58 16.01 -3.60
CA TYR A 225 -0.92 14.59 -3.45
C TYR A 225 -2.29 14.45 -2.79
N TRP A 226 -2.49 15.10 -1.66
CA TRP A 226 -3.75 15.10 -0.92
C TRP A 226 -4.91 15.62 -1.79
N ALA A 227 -4.72 16.72 -2.51
CA ALA A 227 -5.74 17.25 -3.42
C ALA A 227 -6.15 16.21 -4.48
N ARG A 228 -5.17 15.51 -5.07
CA ARG A 228 -5.46 14.45 -6.05
C ARG A 228 -6.19 13.26 -5.44
N GLN A 229 -5.80 12.82 -4.24
CA GLN A 229 -6.46 11.68 -3.58
C GLN A 229 -7.90 11.96 -3.17
N ASN A 230 -8.30 13.24 -3.15
CA ASN A 230 -9.66 13.69 -2.90
C ASN A 230 -10.48 13.93 -4.17
N VAL A 231 -9.90 13.76 -5.36
CA VAL A 231 -10.66 13.76 -6.62
C VAL A 231 -11.57 12.53 -6.64
N LYS A 232 -12.86 12.76 -6.83
CA LYS A 232 -13.86 11.68 -6.90
C LYS A 232 -13.75 10.95 -8.23
N ASN A 233 -13.90 9.64 -8.16
CA ASN A 233 -14.09 8.83 -9.35
C ASN A 233 -15.54 8.95 -9.84
N ASP A 234 -15.74 9.35 -11.09
CA ASP A 234 -17.06 9.57 -11.69
C ASP A 234 -17.99 8.35 -11.63
N ALA A 235 -17.45 7.12 -11.68
CA ALA A 235 -18.25 5.90 -11.67
C ALA A 235 -18.72 5.52 -10.26
N THR A 236 -17.93 5.83 -9.22
CA THR A 236 -18.24 5.41 -7.84
C THR A 236 -18.67 6.57 -6.94
N GLY A 237 -18.46 7.81 -7.37
CA GLY A 237 -18.66 9.01 -6.56
C GLY A 237 -17.71 9.14 -5.37
N LYS A 238 -16.73 8.23 -5.23
CA LYS A 238 -15.80 8.14 -4.10
C LYS A 238 -14.39 8.54 -4.51
N SER A 239 -13.68 9.17 -3.60
CA SER A 239 -12.26 9.47 -3.68
C SER A 239 -11.42 8.36 -3.02
N HIS A 240 -10.10 8.37 -3.22
CA HIS A 240 -9.21 7.44 -2.53
C HIS A 240 -9.21 7.70 -1.03
N SER A 241 -9.18 8.96 -0.62
CA SER A 241 -9.17 9.34 0.79
C SER A 241 -10.47 8.99 1.54
N ASP A 242 -11.59 8.75 0.84
CA ASP A 242 -12.84 8.27 1.45
C ASP A 242 -12.71 6.89 2.09
N VAL A 243 -11.69 6.12 1.69
CA VAL A 243 -11.34 4.84 2.31
C VAL A 243 -10.91 5.06 3.75
N TYR A 244 -10.05 6.05 3.98
CA TYR A 244 -9.56 6.38 5.32
C TYR A 244 -10.62 7.05 6.18
N ARG A 245 -11.48 7.86 5.57
CA ARG A 245 -12.66 8.38 6.25
C ARG A 245 -13.59 7.27 6.73
N ALA A 246 -13.89 6.29 5.89
CA ALA A 246 -14.69 5.13 6.28
C ALA A 246 -14.00 4.26 7.36
N GLN A 247 -12.67 4.16 7.34
CA GLN A 247 -11.92 3.51 8.42
C GLN A 247 -12.09 4.25 9.74
N PHE A 248 -12.00 5.59 9.73
CA PHE A 248 -12.28 6.38 10.92
C PHE A 248 -13.71 6.18 11.42
N ASP A 249 -14.70 6.15 10.53
CA ASP A 249 -16.10 5.91 10.89
C ASP A 249 -16.26 4.56 11.65
N ASN A 250 -15.53 3.53 11.20
CA ASN A 250 -15.47 2.23 11.91
C ASN A 250 -14.75 2.31 13.26
N ILE A 251 -13.66 3.08 13.35
CA ILE A 251 -12.94 3.32 14.62
C ILE A 251 -13.88 4.00 15.62
N HIS A 252 -14.58 5.04 15.20
CA HIS A 252 -15.54 5.77 16.02
C HIS A 252 -16.68 4.86 16.50
N ALA A 253 -17.29 4.08 15.60
CA ALA A 253 -18.33 3.12 15.97
C ALA A 253 -17.84 2.05 16.95
N THR A 254 -16.59 1.61 16.82
CA THR A 254 -15.97 0.65 17.76
C THR A 254 -15.69 1.29 19.12
N ALA A 255 -15.22 2.54 19.13
CA ALA A 255 -14.99 3.29 20.36
C ALA A 255 -16.29 3.55 21.11
N GLN A 256 -17.37 3.88 20.41
CA GLN A 256 -18.71 4.04 20.97
C GLN A 256 -19.17 2.78 21.69
N LYS A 257 -19.10 1.62 21.02
CA LYS A 257 -19.43 0.33 21.66
C LYS A 257 -18.62 0.08 22.94
N ALA A 258 -17.32 0.35 22.89
CA ALA A 258 -16.46 0.17 24.05
C ALA A 258 -16.86 1.09 25.22
N VAL A 259 -17.18 2.37 24.95
CA VAL A 259 -17.64 3.33 25.96
C VAL A 259 -19.00 2.94 26.53
N ASP A 260 -19.94 2.51 25.68
CA ASP A 260 -21.27 2.06 26.12
C ASP A 260 -21.17 0.82 27.02
N GLU A 261 -20.32 -0.15 26.67
CA GLU A 261 -20.03 -1.31 27.51
C GLU A 261 -19.38 -0.92 28.84
N MET A 262 -18.48 0.07 28.84
CA MET A 262 -17.86 0.59 30.06
C MET A 262 -18.89 1.25 30.97
N LYS A 263 -19.78 2.09 30.43
CA LYS A 263 -20.86 2.75 31.19
C LYS A 263 -21.85 1.74 31.76
N ALA A 264 -22.26 0.76 30.95
CA ALA A 264 -23.15 -0.31 31.37
C ALA A 264 -22.57 -1.12 32.56
N LYS A 265 -21.26 -1.43 32.53
CA LYS A 265 -20.57 -2.12 33.63
C LYS A 265 -20.43 -1.28 34.89
N GLN A 266 -20.43 0.05 34.76
CA GLN A 266 -20.35 0.99 35.88
C GLN A 266 -21.75 1.36 36.43
N GLY A 267 -22.83 0.81 35.88
CA GLY A 267 -24.20 1.16 36.28
C GLY A 267 -24.61 2.57 35.89
N VAL A 268 -23.86 3.23 35.02
CA VAL A 268 -24.17 4.56 34.49
C VAL A 268 -25.07 4.36 33.26
N LYS A 269 -26.33 4.79 33.37
CA LYS A 269 -27.26 4.86 32.23
C LYS A 269 -26.99 6.09 31.39
#